data_AF-A0ABD4BDS8-F1
#
_entry.id   AF-A0ABD4BDS8-F1
#
_cell.length_a   1.000
_cell.length_b   1.000
_cell.length_c   1.000
_cell.angle_alpha   90.00
_cell.angle_beta   90.00
_cell.angle_gamma   90.00
#
_symmetry.space_group_name_H-M   'P 1'
#
loop_
_entity.id
_entity.type
_entity.pdbx_description
1 polymer ?
#
loop_
_entity_poly.entity_id
_entity_poly.type
_entity_poly.pdbx_seq_one_letter_code
_entity_poly.pdbx_strand_id
1 'polypeptide(L)'
;MYLGTIQIVGAIAYWDCSLGKVKSDASAFSLILTDARGQLYWHVAKGLTGEIAEFDDRDRIIGGQVHQIRELVIQYQIPRVIIETNGPGGFAPAILRQALKGTGCGVGEEHSKTNKQKRILDALESPLSARFLWAHVDVVRMVWDQMRDFNPALADQDDDYIDSGAGAILQTPVRIGRIVGKPTETRRDDWRPDAGVHEVQVDY
;
A
#
# COMPACT_ATOMS: atom_id res chain seq x y z
N MET A 1 11.93 6.75 7.76
CA MET A 1 11.11 6.26 8.88
C MET A 1 11.78 5.04 9.48
N TYR A 2 11.58 4.76 10.77
CA TYR A 2 12.07 3.54 11.43
C TYR A 2 10.91 2.77 12.06
N LEU A 3 10.94 1.44 11.98
CA LEU A 3 10.07 0.54 12.72
C LEU A 3 10.93 -0.18 13.76
N GLY A 4 10.90 0.29 15.01
CA GLY A 4 11.88 -0.09 16.02
C GLY A 4 13.29 0.28 15.55
N THR A 5 14.17 -0.72 15.40
CA THR A 5 15.54 -0.53 14.91
C THR A 5 15.69 -0.68 13.40
N ILE A 6 14.62 -1.00 12.67
CA ILE A 6 14.66 -1.27 11.23
C ILE A 6 14.37 0.02 10.46
N GLN A 7 15.28 0.39 9.56
CA GLN A 7 15.05 1.51 8.64
C GLN A 7 14.10 1.09 7.52
N ILE A 8 12.98 1.80 7.42
CA ILE A 8 12.01 1.64 6.34
C ILE A 8 12.40 2.55 5.17
N VAL A 9 12.46 1.96 3.98
CA VAL A 9 12.90 2.62 2.73
C VAL A 9 11.85 2.57 1.62
N GLY A 10 10.70 1.96 1.88
CA GLY A 10 9.55 1.98 0.99
C GLY A 10 8.25 1.78 1.75
N ALA A 11 7.19 2.37 1.23
CA ALA A 11 5.84 2.27 1.77
C ALA A 11 4.86 2.33 0.59
N ILE A 12 4.00 1.32 0.48
CA ILE A 12 2.95 1.24 -0.53
C ILE A 12 1.64 0.99 0.20
N ALA A 13 0.70 1.92 0.02
CA ALA A 13 -0.68 1.68 0.38
C ALA A 13 -1.47 1.20 -0.82
N TYR A 14 -2.38 0.27 -0.59
CA TYR A 14 -3.30 -0.24 -1.58
C TYR A 14 -4.72 -0.13 -1.05
N TRP A 15 -5.63 0.28 -1.92
CA TRP A 15 -7.03 0.40 -1.63
C TRP A 15 -7.82 -0.40 -2.67
N ASP A 16 -8.40 -1.50 -2.19
CA ASP A 16 -9.40 -2.26 -2.93
C ASP A 16 -10.78 -1.64 -2.65
N CYS A 17 -11.34 -1.02 -3.67
CA CYS A 17 -12.43 -0.06 -3.53
C CYS A 17 -13.80 -0.72 -3.76
N SER A 18 -14.67 -0.62 -2.75
CA SER A 18 -16.07 -1.07 -2.81
C SER A 18 -17.05 0.02 -2.38
N LEU A 19 -18.28 -0.04 -2.90
CA LEU A 19 -19.36 0.92 -2.60
C LEU A 19 -20.07 0.66 -1.25
N GLY A 20 -19.68 -0.36 -0.49
CA GLY A 20 -20.21 -0.56 0.88
C GLY A 20 -21.71 -0.87 0.96
N LYS A 21 -22.31 -1.46 -0.10
CA LYS A 21 -23.67 -1.99 -0.07
C LYS A 21 -23.74 -3.21 0.86
N VAL A 22 -24.92 -3.48 1.44
CA VAL A 22 -25.17 -4.55 2.44
C VAL A 22 -24.76 -5.98 1.98
N LYS A 23 -24.51 -6.19 0.69
CA LYS A 23 -24.00 -7.45 0.11
C LYS A 23 -22.76 -7.26 -0.78
N SER A 24 -22.11 -6.10 -0.72
CA SER A 24 -20.88 -5.89 -1.49
C SER A 24 -19.67 -6.16 -0.61
N ASP A 25 -18.62 -6.63 -1.27
CA ASP A 25 -17.24 -6.75 -0.80
C ASP A 25 -16.83 -5.59 0.12
N ALA A 26 -16.02 -5.88 1.12
CA ALA A 26 -15.49 -4.87 2.01
C ALA A 26 -14.54 -3.93 1.25
N SER A 27 -14.64 -2.63 1.50
CA SER A 27 -13.64 -1.69 0.99
C SER A 27 -12.38 -1.79 1.85
N ALA A 28 -11.31 -2.37 1.32
CA ALA A 28 -10.16 -2.78 2.09
C ALA A 28 -8.91 -1.94 1.80
N PHE A 29 -8.31 -1.39 2.86
CA PHE A 29 -7.08 -0.62 2.80
C PHE A 29 -5.92 -1.38 3.45
N SER A 30 -4.80 -1.47 2.77
CA SER A 30 -3.57 -2.10 3.26
C SER A 30 -2.37 -1.16 3.12
N LEU A 31 -1.44 -1.22 4.09
CA LEU A 31 -0.14 -0.55 4.02
C LEU A 31 0.96 -1.58 4.20
N ILE A 32 1.78 -1.76 3.16
CA ILE A 32 3.00 -2.57 3.19
C ILE A 32 4.21 -1.63 3.25
N LEU A 33 5.09 -1.89 4.21
CA LEU A 33 6.38 -1.24 4.34
C LEU A 33 7.48 -2.22 3.90
N THR A 34 8.60 -1.68 3.43
CA THR A 34 9.78 -2.48 3.11
C THR A 34 11.07 -1.87 3.62
N ASP A 35 11.99 -2.72 4.07
CA ASP A 35 13.33 -2.33 4.48
C ASP A 35 14.35 -2.45 3.34
N ALA A 36 15.61 -2.07 3.61
CA ALA A 36 16.68 -2.17 2.63
C ALA A 36 17.09 -3.61 2.29
N ARG A 37 16.68 -4.60 3.09
CA ARG A 37 16.97 -6.03 2.90
C ARG A 37 15.90 -6.74 2.07
N GLY A 38 14.78 -6.07 1.79
CA GLY A 38 13.65 -6.65 1.08
C GLY A 38 12.64 -7.37 1.99
N GLN A 39 12.73 -7.19 3.31
CA GLN A 39 11.66 -7.63 4.21
C GLN A 39 10.40 -6.80 3.94
N LEU A 40 9.25 -7.44 4.08
CA LEU A 40 7.93 -6.82 3.98
C LEU A 40 7.31 -6.75 5.36
N TYR A 41 6.67 -5.63 5.68
CA TYR A 41 5.94 -5.42 6.91
C TYR A 41 4.54 -4.94 6.58
N TRP A 42 3.57 -5.82 6.75
CA TRP A 42 2.17 -5.45 6.68
C TRP A 42 1.77 -4.69 7.94
N HIS A 43 1.71 -3.37 7.79
CA HIS A 43 1.59 -2.45 8.91
C HIS A 43 0.14 -2.12 9.25
N VAL A 44 -0.70 -1.95 8.22
CA VAL A 44 -2.13 -1.61 8.37
C VAL A 44 -2.95 -2.51 7.46
N ALA A 45 -4.07 -3.01 7.98
CA ALA A 45 -5.18 -3.59 7.26
C ALA A 45 -6.45 -3.03 7.89
N LYS A 46 -7.29 -2.35 7.10
CA LYS A 46 -8.47 -1.66 7.63
C LYS A 46 -9.62 -1.75 6.64
N GLY A 47 -10.80 -2.10 7.15
CA GLY A 47 -12.06 -1.94 6.42
C GLY A 47 -12.50 -0.48 6.47
N LEU A 48 -12.73 0.10 5.30
CA LEU A 48 -13.29 1.43 5.14
C LEU A 48 -14.81 1.33 5.03
N THR A 49 -15.50 2.33 5.57
CA THR A 49 -16.95 2.32 5.72
C THR A 49 -17.58 3.58 5.13
N GLY A 50 -18.87 3.47 4.80
CA GLY A 50 -19.64 4.56 4.19
C GLY A 50 -19.40 4.68 2.68
N GLU A 51 -19.88 5.79 2.13
CA GLU A 51 -19.73 6.12 0.71
C GLU A 51 -18.27 6.44 0.36
N ILE A 52 -17.93 6.42 -0.93
CA ILE A 52 -16.59 6.76 -1.42
C ILE A 52 -16.16 8.14 -0.90
N ALA A 53 -17.03 9.14 -1.04
CA ALA A 53 -16.85 10.47 -0.49
C ALA A 53 -18.20 11.07 -0.13
N GLU A 54 -18.22 11.83 0.95
CA GLU A 54 -19.34 12.68 1.35
C GLU A 54 -18.97 14.13 1.11
N PHE A 55 -19.90 14.90 0.54
CA PHE A 55 -19.68 16.29 0.15
C PHE A 55 -20.59 17.23 0.94
N ASP A 56 -20.07 18.41 1.29
CA ASP A 56 -20.90 19.53 1.78
C ASP A 56 -21.61 20.25 0.62
N ASP A 57 -22.42 21.26 0.94
CA ASP A 57 -23.15 22.10 -0.05
C ASP A 57 -22.22 22.88 -1.02
N ARG A 58 -20.89 22.81 -0.83
CA ARG A 58 -19.87 23.49 -1.64
C ARG A 58 -18.93 22.50 -2.33
N ASP A 59 -19.36 21.25 -2.50
CA ASP A 59 -18.59 20.16 -3.12
C ASP A 59 -17.23 19.88 -2.45
N ARG A 60 -17.13 20.16 -1.14
CA ARG A 60 -15.93 19.82 -0.35
C ARG A 60 -16.13 18.47 0.30
N ILE A 61 -15.09 17.64 0.22
CA ILE A 61 -15.07 16.33 0.86
C ILE A 61 -15.02 16.53 2.38
N ILE A 62 -16.07 16.07 3.07
CA ILE A 62 -16.22 16.14 4.53
C ILE A 62 -16.21 14.76 5.20
N GLY A 63 -16.32 13.68 4.42
CA GLY A 63 -16.43 12.33 4.95
C GLY A 63 -16.23 11.25 3.88
N GLY A 64 -16.65 10.04 4.23
CA GLY A 64 -16.51 8.85 3.38
C GLY A 64 -15.13 8.18 3.45
N GLN A 65 -14.96 7.16 2.62
CA GLN A 65 -13.78 6.32 2.60
C GLN A 65 -12.51 7.10 2.27
N VAL A 66 -12.55 8.05 1.33
CA VAL A 66 -11.38 8.88 0.99
C VAL A 66 -10.93 9.78 2.12
N HIS A 67 -11.83 10.21 3.01
CA HIS A 67 -11.48 10.97 4.21
C HIS A 67 -10.71 10.08 5.20
N GLN A 68 -11.19 8.86 5.44
CA GLN A 68 -10.49 7.88 6.27
C GLN A 68 -9.09 7.55 5.72
N ILE A 69 -8.95 7.42 4.39
CA ILE A 69 -7.65 7.21 3.75
C ILE A 69 -6.74 8.42 3.96
N ARG A 70 -7.27 9.66 3.84
CA ARG A 70 -6.49 10.88 4.10
C ARG A 70 -5.93 10.90 5.53
N GLU A 71 -6.73 10.51 6.51
CA GLU A 71 -6.27 10.40 7.91
C GLU A 71 -5.11 9.40 8.05
N LEU A 72 -5.23 8.22 7.44
CA LEU A 72 -4.16 7.21 7.44
C LEU A 72 -2.91 7.70 6.72
N VAL A 73 -3.06 8.39 5.59
CA VAL A 73 -1.95 8.99 4.83
C VAL A 73 -1.18 9.98 5.70
N ILE A 74 -1.88 10.84 6.44
CA ILE A 74 -1.26 11.82 7.35
C ILE A 74 -0.63 11.10 8.54
N GLN A 75 -1.34 10.15 9.16
CA GLN A 75 -0.87 9.43 10.33
C GLN A 75 0.43 8.66 10.05
N TYR A 76 0.49 7.95 8.92
CA TYR A 76 1.62 7.07 8.56
C TYR A 76 2.57 7.69 7.54
N GLN A 77 2.38 8.96 7.16
CA GLN A 77 3.21 9.68 6.18
C GLN A 77 3.36 8.88 4.87
N ILE A 78 2.24 8.38 4.36
CA ILE A 78 2.21 7.47 3.22
C ILE A 78 2.52 8.26 1.94
N PRO A 79 3.54 7.86 1.15
CA PRO A 79 3.95 8.62 -0.04
C PRO A 79 3.09 8.32 -1.27
N ARG A 80 2.45 7.13 -1.31
CA ARG A 80 1.64 6.69 -2.45
C ARG A 80 0.54 5.74 -2.01
N VAL A 81 -0.68 6.00 -2.49
CA VAL A 81 -1.82 5.08 -2.45
C VAL A 81 -2.09 4.59 -3.86
N ILE A 82 -2.29 3.29 -4.01
CA ILE A 82 -2.70 2.64 -5.26
C ILE A 82 -4.14 2.20 -5.10
N ILE A 83 -4.97 2.52 -6.08
CA ILE A 83 -6.38 2.13 -6.11
C ILE A 83 -6.61 1.11 -7.22
N GLU A 84 -7.30 0.02 -6.89
CA GLU A 84 -7.78 -0.94 -7.88
C GLU A 84 -9.00 -0.38 -8.62
N THR A 85 -8.93 -0.29 -9.95
CA THR A 85 -10.00 0.28 -10.78
C THR A 85 -10.94 -0.77 -11.38
N ASN A 86 -10.79 -2.04 -10.97
CA ASN A 86 -11.64 -3.14 -11.39
C ASN A 86 -13.06 -3.08 -10.78
N GLY A 87 -13.25 -2.26 -9.75
CA GLY A 87 -14.51 -2.04 -9.06
C GLY A 87 -15.40 -0.93 -9.65
N PRO A 88 -16.53 -0.61 -9.00
CA PRO A 88 -17.61 0.26 -9.51
C PRO A 88 -17.27 1.75 -9.67
N GLY A 89 -16.03 2.16 -9.45
CA GLY A 89 -15.65 3.55 -9.23
C GLY A 89 -14.60 4.07 -10.19
N GLY A 90 -14.90 4.22 -11.48
CA GLY A 90 -14.03 4.97 -12.42
C GLY A 90 -13.73 6.40 -11.95
N PHE A 91 -14.52 6.93 -11.01
CA PHE A 91 -14.34 8.25 -10.39
C PHE A 91 -13.56 8.23 -9.07
N ALA A 92 -13.40 7.08 -8.41
CA ALA A 92 -12.72 6.97 -7.12
C ALA A 92 -11.26 7.46 -7.14
N PRO A 93 -10.45 7.21 -8.20
CA PRO A 93 -9.10 7.78 -8.28
C PRO A 93 -9.09 9.32 -8.29
N ALA A 94 -10.01 9.93 -9.03
CA ALA A 94 -10.10 11.39 -9.14
C ALA A 94 -10.51 12.04 -7.81
N ILE A 95 -11.51 11.44 -7.14
CA ILE A 95 -11.98 11.89 -5.82
C ILE A 95 -10.86 11.73 -4.77
N LEU A 96 -10.13 10.61 -4.79
CA LEU A 96 -8.99 10.41 -3.89
C LEU A 96 -7.88 11.43 -4.12
N ARG A 97 -7.54 11.76 -5.39
CA ARG A 97 -6.58 12.83 -5.69
C ARG A 97 -7.02 14.17 -5.10
N GLN A 98 -8.31 14.49 -5.17
CA GLN A 98 -8.87 15.69 -4.55
C GLN A 98 -8.75 15.63 -3.02
N ALA A 99 -9.11 14.50 -2.41
CA ALA A 99 -9.03 14.29 -0.97
C ALA A 99 -7.60 14.36 -0.43
N LEU A 100 -6.60 13.91 -1.19
CA LEU A 100 -5.19 13.90 -0.76
C LEU A 100 -4.42 15.19 -1.12
N LYS A 101 -5.09 16.20 -1.70
CA LYS A 101 -4.44 17.48 -2.03
C LYS A 101 -3.79 18.10 -0.78
N GLY A 102 -2.51 18.44 -0.91
CA GLY A 102 -1.71 19.04 0.16
C GLY A 102 -1.03 18.05 1.12
N THR A 103 -1.24 16.74 0.96
CA THR A 103 -0.57 15.71 1.79
C THR A 103 0.79 15.28 1.25
N GLY A 104 1.10 15.58 -0.02
CA GLY A 104 2.30 15.07 -0.71
C GLY A 104 2.19 13.61 -1.17
N CYS A 105 1.05 12.93 -0.91
CA CYS A 105 0.81 11.57 -1.33
C CYS A 105 0.37 11.49 -2.80
N GLY A 106 1.03 10.63 -3.59
CA GLY A 106 0.60 10.30 -4.94
C GLY A 106 -0.55 9.30 -4.98
N VAL A 107 -1.34 9.33 -6.04
CA VAL A 107 -2.39 8.34 -6.33
C VAL A 107 -2.03 7.60 -7.62
N GLY A 108 -1.85 6.29 -7.53
CA GLY A 108 -1.69 5.38 -8.68
C GLY A 108 -2.95 4.58 -8.92
N GLU A 109 -3.20 4.18 -10.15
CA GLU A 109 -4.31 3.30 -10.52
C GLU A 109 -3.72 1.96 -10.98
N GLU A 110 -4.36 0.86 -10.58
CA GLU A 110 -3.99 -0.49 -10.97
C GLU A 110 -5.21 -1.22 -11.54
N HIS A 111 -5.02 -1.93 -12.65
CA HIS A 111 -6.06 -2.73 -13.29
C HIS A 111 -5.55 -4.15 -13.51
N SER A 112 -5.93 -5.08 -12.64
CA SER A 112 -5.58 -6.48 -12.78
C SER A 112 -6.51 -7.19 -13.77
N LYS A 113 -5.94 -7.84 -14.79
CA LYS A 113 -6.66 -8.78 -15.68
C LYS A 113 -6.51 -10.24 -15.23
N THR A 114 -5.64 -10.49 -14.25
CA THR A 114 -5.34 -11.82 -13.73
C THR A 114 -6.47 -12.27 -12.82
N ASN A 115 -6.74 -13.58 -12.80
CA ASN A 115 -7.70 -14.18 -11.86
C ASN A 115 -7.35 -13.77 -10.41
N LYS A 116 -8.33 -13.21 -9.68
CA LYS A 116 -8.20 -12.71 -8.30
C LYS A 116 -7.57 -13.74 -7.36
N GLN A 117 -8.13 -14.95 -7.32
CA GLN A 117 -7.68 -16.02 -6.43
C GLN A 117 -6.23 -16.42 -6.67
N LYS A 118 -5.84 -16.53 -7.95
CA LYS A 118 -4.44 -16.79 -8.33
C LYS A 118 -3.53 -15.62 -7.92
N ARG A 119 -3.96 -14.37 -8.13
CA ARG A 119 -3.20 -13.17 -7.78
C ARG A 119 -2.91 -13.13 -6.27
N ILE A 120 -3.90 -13.42 -5.44
CA ILE A 120 -3.76 -13.47 -3.97
C ILE A 120 -2.77 -14.55 -3.56
N LEU A 121 -2.93 -15.77 -4.10
CA LEU A 121 -2.04 -16.89 -3.80
C LEU A 121 -0.59 -16.58 -4.20
N ASP A 122 -0.36 -16.15 -5.45
CA ASP A 122 0.97 -15.86 -5.98
C ASP A 122 1.68 -14.75 -5.17
N ALA A 123 0.93 -13.75 -4.69
CA ALA A 123 1.46 -12.64 -3.91
C ALA A 123 1.86 -13.03 -2.48
N LEU A 124 1.07 -13.89 -1.81
CA LEU A 124 1.25 -14.22 -0.40
C LEU A 124 2.08 -15.48 -0.16
N GLU A 125 2.01 -16.47 -1.05
CA GLU A 125 2.68 -17.78 -0.87
C GLU A 125 4.19 -17.62 -0.76
N SER A 126 4.80 -16.84 -1.66
CA SER A 126 6.25 -16.65 -1.69
C SER A 126 6.78 -15.94 -0.43
N PRO A 127 6.23 -14.77 -0.01
CA PRO A 127 6.66 -14.08 1.21
C PRO A 127 6.46 -14.86 2.51
N LEU A 128 5.35 -15.60 2.62
CA LEU A 128 5.07 -16.42 3.80
C LEU A 128 6.02 -17.62 3.88
N SER A 129 6.18 -18.36 2.78
CA SER A 129 7.04 -19.55 2.73
C SER A 129 8.50 -19.22 2.99
N ALA A 130 8.99 -18.10 2.43
CA ALA A 130 10.34 -17.63 2.63
C ALA A 130 10.53 -16.79 3.91
N ARG A 131 9.47 -16.62 4.72
CA ARG A 131 9.48 -15.94 6.03
C ARG A 131 10.03 -14.52 5.99
N PHE A 132 9.73 -13.78 4.93
CA PHE A 132 10.10 -12.36 4.82
C PHE A 132 8.91 -11.40 4.87
N LEU A 133 7.69 -11.92 5.11
CA LEU A 133 6.52 -11.11 5.44
C LEU A 133 6.26 -11.13 6.95
N TRP A 134 6.32 -9.94 7.55
CA TRP A 134 5.91 -9.67 8.92
C TRP A 134 4.58 -8.93 8.90
N ALA A 135 3.74 -9.14 9.91
CA ALA A 135 2.48 -8.41 10.04
C ALA A 135 2.34 -7.83 11.44
N HIS A 136 1.76 -6.63 11.54
CA HIS A 136 1.36 -6.07 12.82
C HIS A 136 0.27 -6.94 13.46
N VAL A 137 0.21 -7.01 14.80
CA VAL A 137 -0.78 -7.84 15.50
C VAL A 137 -2.21 -7.49 15.10
N ASP A 138 -2.51 -6.20 14.90
CA ASP A 138 -3.84 -5.76 14.47
C ASP A 138 -4.16 -6.19 13.04
N VAL A 139 -3.17 -6.27 12.16
CA VAL A 139 -3.33 -6.84 10.82
C VAL A 139 -3.69 -8.32 10.94
N VAL A 140 -2.95 -9.08 11.74
CA VAL A 140 -3.23 -10.51 11.94
C VAL A 140 -4.66 -10.71 12.40
N ARG A 141 -5.16 -9.91 13.35
CA ARG A 141 -6.55 -10.00 13.82
C ARG A 141 -7.58 -9.77 12.71
N MET A 142 -7.29 -8.88 11.76
CA MET A 142 -8.18 -8.59 10.64
C MET A 142 -8.18 -9.68 9.57
N VAL A 143 -7.03 -10.29 9.30
CA VAL A 143 -6.86 -11.20 8.15
C VAL A 143 -6.83 -12.68 8.52
N TRP A 144 -6.81 -13.01 9.82
CA TRP A 144 -6.60 -14.37 10.30
C TRP A 144 -7.59 -15.38 9.72
N ASP A 145 -8.88 -15.10 9.80
CA ASP A 145 -9.91 -16.01 9.32
C ASP A 145 -9.85 -16.14 7.79
N GLN A 146 -9.69 -15.03 7.07
CA GLN A 146 -9.51 -15.05 5.61
C GLN A 146 -8.29 -15.88 5.22
N MET A 147 -7.14 -15.70 5.87
CA MET A 147 -5.93 -16.47 5.57
C MET A 147 -6.07 -17.96 5.90
N ARG A 148 -6.73 -18.31 7.01
CA ARG A 148 -6.92 -19.71 7.42
C ARG A 148 -7.87 -20.45 6.48
N ASP A 149 -8.93 -19.77 6.07
CA ASP A 149 -10.06 -20.39 5.36
C ASP A 149 -9.95 -20.21 3.83
N PHE A 150 -8.96 -19.43 3.36
CA PHE A 150 -8.73 -19.18 1.93
C PHE A 150 -8.55 -20.46 1.12
N ASN A 151 -9.35 -20.61 0.08
CA ASN A 151 -9.25 -21.68 -0.89
C ASN A 151 -9.21 -21.12 -2.31
N PRO A 152 -8.08 -21.23 -3.04
CA PRO A 152 -7.95 -20.66 -4.38
C PRO A 152 -8.87 -21.29 -5.44
N ALA A 153 -9.52 -22.43 -5.12
CA ALA A 153 -10.50 -23.06 -5.99
C ALA A 153 -11.92 -22.48 -5.86
N LEU A 154 -12.21 -21.73 -4.79
CA LEU A 154 -13.50 -21.09 -4.56
C LEU A 154 -13.49 -19.67 -5.12
N ALA A 155 -14.58 -19.28 -5.79
CA ALA A 155 -14.75 -17.93 -6.34
C ALA A 155 -15.47 -16.98 -5.38
N ASP A 156 -16.30 -17.53 -4.47
CA ASP A 156 -17.12 -16.80 -3.51
C ASP A 156 -16.64 -17.16 -2.09
N GLN A 157 -15.86 -16.28 -1.48
CA GLN A 157 -15.29 -16.41 -0.14
C GLN A 157 -14.85 -15.04 0.38
N ASP A 158 -14.72 -14.91 1.70
CA ASP A 158 -14.21 -13.68 2.31
C ASP A 158 -12.70 -13.55 2.05
N ASP A 159 -12.31 -12.68 1.14
CA ASP A 159 -10.90 -12.47 0.77
C ASP A 159 -10.49 -10.99 0.62
N ASP A 160 -11.38 -10.03 0.89
CA ASP A 160 -11.15 -8.61 0.61
C ASP A 160 -9.89 -8.02 1.28
N TYR A 161 -9.60 -8.39 2.54
CA TYR A 161 -8.44 -7.85 3.25
C TYR A 161 -7.13 -8.48 2.78
N ILE A 162 -7.14 -9.80 2.52
CA ILE A 162 -5.99 -10.49 1.93
C ILE A 162 -5.76 -10.09 0.48
N ASP A 163 -6.82 -9.70 -0.23
CA ASP A 163 -6.72 -9.20 -1.60
C ASP A 163 -6.07 -7.81 -1.66
N SER A 164 -6.53 -6.89 -0.81
CA SER A 164 -5.91 -5.58 -0.64
C SER A 164 -4.43 -5.70 -0.22
N GLY A 165 -4.12 -6.63 0.69
CA GLY A 165 -2.75 -6.93 1.10
C GLY A 165 -1.89 -7.47 -0.04
N ALA A 166 -2.43 -8.42 -0.82
CA ALA A 166 -1.77 -8.98 -2.00
C ALA A 166 -1.49 -7.89 -3.05
N GLY A 167 -2.46 -7.01 -3.32
CA GLY A 167 -2.28 -5.85 -4.20
C GLY A 167 -1.11 -4.96 -3.76
N ALA A 168 -1.04 -4.64 -2.47
CA ALA A 168 0.06 -3.85 -1.92
C ALA A 168 1.43 -4.54 -2.03
N ILE A 169 1.49 -5.86 -1.83
CA ILE A 169 2.72 -6.65 -1.95
C ILE A 169 3.22 -6.64 -3.40
N LEU A 170 2.33 -6.90 -4.38
CA LEU A 170 2.68 -6.93 -5.81
C LEU A 170 3.19 -5.58 -6.33
N GLN A 171 2.69 -4.49 -5.74
CA GLN A 171 3.13 -3.14 -6.08
C GLN A 171 4.41 -2.72 -5.34
N THR A 172 4.87 -3.50 -4.36
CA THR A 172 6.11 -3.24 -3.65
C THR A 172 7.29 -3.72 -4.50
N PRO A 173 8.23 -2.83 -4.89
CA PRO A 173 9.39 -3.24 -5.67
C PRO A 173 10.23 -4.26 -4.91
N VAL A 174 10.58 -5.37 -5.57
CA VAL A 174 11.50 -6.36 -4.99
C VAL A 174 12.88 -5.73 -4.80
N ARG A 175 13.37 -5.79 -3.56
CA ARG A 175 14.71 -5.29 -3.22
C ARG A 175 15.64 -6.48 -3.02
N ILE A 176 16.65 -6.58 -3.87
CA ILE A 176 17.77 -7.49 -3.67
C ILE A 176 18.72 -6.79 -2.71
N GLY A 177 18.67 -7.19 -1.43
CA GLY A 177 19.57 -6.65 -0.42
C GLY A 177 21.03 -6.84 -0.83
N ARG A 178 21.84 -5.77 -0.76
CA ARG A 178 23.29 -5.93 -0.83
C ARG A 178 23.72 -6.67 0.43
N ILE A 179 24.14 -7.93 0.28
CA ILE A 179 24.80 -8.66 1.36
C ILE A 179 26.05 -7.86 1.71
N VAL A 180 26.17 -7.48 2.98
CA VAL A 180 27.28 -6.67 3.48
C VAL A 180 28.53 -7.55 3.49
N GLY A 181 29.30 -7.54 2.40
CA GLY A 181 30.71 -7.88 2.35
C GLY A 181 31.55 -6.61 2.21
N LYS A 182 32.89 -6.73 2.25
CA LYS A 182 33.75 -5.62 1.79
C LYS A 182 33.32 -5.29 0.36
N PRO A 183 32.84 -4.06 0.07
CA PRO A 183 32.38 -3.72 -1.26
C PRO A 183 33.56 -3.78 -2.23
N THR A 184 33.66 -4.85 -3.00
CA THR A 184 34.65 -4.99 -4.08
C THR A 184 34.18 -4.33 -5.37
N GLU A 185 32.90 -3.97 -5.45
CA GLU A 185 32.33 -3.26 -6.59
C GLU A 185 32.56 -1.76 -6.50
N THR A 186 33.26 -1.22 -7.49
CA THR A 186 33.27 0.21 -7.80
C THR A 186 31.83 0.65 -8.07
N ARG A 187 31.30 1.52 -7.21
CA ARG A 187 29.98 2.12 -7.39
C ARG A 187 30.02 2.91 -8.69
N ARG A 188 29.21 2.52 -9.68
CA ARG A 188 29.01 3.37 -10.87
C ARG A 188 28.24 4.60 -10.45
N ASP A 189 28.65 5.74 -10.99
CA ASP A 189 27.87 6.97 -10.91
C ASP A 189 26.49 6.70 -11.49
N ASP A 190 25.44 6.98 -10.70
CA ASP A 190 24.05 6.83 -11.09
C ASP A 190 23.52 8.17 -11.60
N TRP A 191 22.42 8.15 -12.37
CA TRP A 191 21.81 9.35 -12.97
C TRP A 191 21.23 10.34 -11.94
N ARG A 192 21.17 9.95 -10.67
CA ARG A 192 20.70 10.80 -9.58
C ARG A 192 21.78 11.86 -9.29
N PRO A 193 21.40 13.14 -9.20
CA PRO A 193 22.35 14.15 -8.73
C PRO A 193 22.84 13.74 -7.34
N ASP A 194 24.16 13.57 -7.22
CA ASP A 194 24.79 13.37 -5.93
C ASP A 194 24.47 14.58 -5.06
N ALA A 195 24.11 14.34 -3.80
CA ALA A 195 23.99 15.40 -2.82
C ALA A 195 25.41 15.78 -2.37
N GLY A 196 26.21 16.27 -3.32
CA GLY A 196 27.53 16.80 -3.05
C GLY A 196 27.43 17.96 -2.06
N VAL A 197 28.46 18.11 -1.22
CA VAL A 197 28.62 19.31 -0.42
C VAL A 197 29.11 20.42 -1.35
N HIS A 198 28.28 21.43 -1.57
CA HIS A 198 28.65 22.62 -2.33
C HIS A 198 28.87 23.78 -1.35
N GLU A 199 30.12 24.22 -1.21
CA GLU A 199 30.41 25.51 -0.58
C GLU A 199 29.97 26.62 -1.52
N VAL A 200 28.97 27.40 -1.11
CA VAL A 200 28.57 28.62 -1.79
C VAL A 200 29.36 29.76 -1.16
N GLN A 201 30.35 30.28 -1.88
CA GLN A 201 30.96 31.55 -1.50
C GLN A 201 30.00 32.68 -1.84
N VAL A 202 29.68 33.49 -0.83
CA VAL A 202 28.88 34.70 -0.99
C VAL A 202 29.86 35.87 -0.89
N ASP A 203 30.10 36.55 -2.01
CA ASP A 203 30.84 37.81 -2.00
C ASP A 203 29.93 38.90 -1.40
N TYR A 204 30.45 39.62 -0.39
CA TYR A 204 29.79 40.75 0.26
C TYR A 204 30.32 42.08 -0.29
#